data_AF-A0A9E2HA80-F1
#
_entry.id   AF-A0A9E2HA80-F1
#
_cell.length_a   1.000
_cell.length_b   1.000
_cell.length_c   1.000
_cell.angle_alpha   90.00
_cell.angle_beta   90.00
_cell.angle_gamma   90.00
#
_symmetry.space_group_name_H-M   'P 1'
#
loop_
_entity.id
_entity.type
_entity.pdbx_description
1 polymer ?
#
loop_
_entity_poly.entity_id
_entity_poly.type
_entity_poly.pdbx_seq_one_letter_code
_entity_poly.pdbx_strand_id
1 'polypeptide(L)'
;MEYPFAFISKAAGDLGRLFCRHLRLILAVVAMALAITAILAPVLESLGWKLLPRLIYGFDSALCHQIPGRCLHISGYPVAVCARCFGGYVGFAAASLLFTARREFIPATRLIFGLAGLLGLADAALQFAQVYDSGNLLRLASGAALGFGSGMPVFLFISAIEKSHNS
;
A
#
# COMPACT_ATOMS: atom_id res chain seq x y z
N MET A 1 24.02 37.95 21.29
CA MET A 1 24.57 37.51 19.99
C MET A 1 24.24 36.02 19.90
N GLU A 2 23.05 35.69 19.40
CA GLU A 2 22.33 34.47 19.79
C GLU A 2 21.78 33.70 18.58
N TYR A 3 22.44 33.72 17.41
CA TYR A 3 21.65 33.60 16.16
C TYR A 3 22.07 32.64 15.02
N PRO A 4 23.23 31.93 14.99
CA PRO A 4 23.47 30.95 13.93
C PRO A 4 23.04 29.51 14.27
N PHE A 5 23.34 29.02 15.49
CA PHE A 5 23.13 27.61 15.83
C PHE A 5 21.65 27.22 15.99
N ALA A 6 20.86 28.06 16.67
CA ALA A 6 19.42 27.83 16.85
C ALA A 6 18.64 27.88 15.52
N PHE A 7 19.06 28.75 14.60
CA PHE A 7 18.47 28.85 13.27
C PHE A 7 18.76 27.59 12.43
N ILE A 8 20.01 27.11 12.42
CA ILE A 8 20.42 25.91 11.69
C ILE A 8 19.71 24.66 12.25
N SER A 9 19.60 24.54 13.58
CA SER A 9 18.89 23.44 14.24
C SER A 9 17.40 23.41 13.87
N LYS A 10 16.72 24.56 13.91
CA LYS A 10 15.30 24.65 13.50
C LYS A 10 15.11 24.31 12.02
N ALA A 11 15.95 24.85 11.15
CA ALA A 11 15.86 24.58 9.70
C ALA A 11 16.08 23.09 9.38
N ALA A 12 17.01 22.43 10.06
CA ALA A 12 17.22 20.99 9.92
C ALA A 12 16.00 20.17 10.39
N GLY A 13 15.37 20.55 11.51
CA GLY A 13 14.14 19.92 12.00
C GLY A 13 12.96 20.09 11.04
N ASP A 14 12.78 21.30 10.50
CA ASP A 14 11.73 21.61 9.53
C ASP A 14 11.90 20.78 8.24
N LEU A 15 13.14 20.66 7.74
CA LEU A 15 13.48 19.84 6.59
C LEU A 15 13.22 18.35 6.84
N GLY A 16 13.58 17.83 8.01
CA GLY A 16 13.33 16.44 8.40
C GLY A 16 11.84 16.09 8.43
N ARG A 17 11.00 16.99 8.97
CA ARG A 17 9.53 16.81 8.95
C ARG A 17 8.97 16.87 7.54
N LEU A 18 9.48 17.78 6.71
CA LEU A 18 9.09 17.87 5.31
C LEU A 18 9.42 16.58 4.56
N PHE A 19 10.63 16.06 4.74
CA PHE A 19 11.07 14.78 4.17
C PHE A 19 10.15 13.63 4.58
N CYS A 20 9.90 13.46 5.89
CA CYS A 20 9.04 12.39 6.40
C CYS A 20 7.61 12.46 5.83
N ARG A 21 7.05 13.67 5.70
CA ARG A 21 5.73 13.88 5.09
C ARG A 21 5.73 13.47 3.62
N HIS A 22 6.71 13.92 2.85
CA HIS A 22 6.78 13.58 1.42
C HIS A 22 7.02 12.09 1.21
N LEU A 23 7.83 11.44 2.05
CA LEU A 23 8.05 10.00 1.96
C LEU A 23 6.73 9.22 2.11
N ARG A 24 5.90 9.56 3.12
CA ARG A 24 4.57 8.92 3.30
C ARG A 24 3.67 9.15 2.07
N LEU A 25 3.68 10.35 1.49
CA LEU A 25 2.90 10.66 0.29
C LEU A 25 3.41 9.93 -0.96
N ILE A 26 4.72 9.85 -1.15
CA ILE A 26 5.33 9.11 -2.26
C ILE A 26 4.93 7.64 -2.17
N LEU A 27 5.03 7.04 -0.98
CA LEU A 27 4.59 5.65 -0.75
C LEU A 27 3.11 5.45 -1.09
N ALA A 28 2.24 6.38 -0.68
CA ALA A 28 0.82 6.35 -1.03
C ALA A 28 0.60 6.44 -2.54
N VAL A 29 1.27 7.37 -3.22
CA VAL A 29 1.17 7.60 -4.66
C VAL A 29 1.65 6.39 -5.44
N VAL A 30 2.78 5.78 -5.05
CA VAL A 30 3.29 4.57 -5.70
C VAL A 30 2.31 3.42 -5.57
N ALA A 31 1.77 3.17 -4.36
CA ALA A 31 0.79 2.12 -4.15
C ALA A 31 -0.51 2.36 -4.95
N MET A 32 -0.99 3.61 -4.99
CA MET A 32 -2.14 3.98 -5.82
C MET A 32 -1.85 3.83 -7.31
N ALA A 33 -0.66 4.21 -7.77
CA ALA A 33 -0.26 4.06 -9.16
C ALA A 33 -0.29 2.58 -9.58
N LEU A 34 0.22 1.67 -8.74
CA LEU A 34 0.14 0.22 -8.98
C LEU A 34 -1.31 -0.30 -9.01
N ALA A 35 -2.19 0.19 -8.13
CA ALA A 35 -3.61 -0.17 -8.17
C ALA A 35 -4.30 0.34 -9.45
N ILE A 36 -3.97 1.56 -9.87
CA ILE A 36 -4.51 2.18 -11.09
C ILE A 36 -4.02 1.46 -12.34
N THR A 37 -2.72 1.15 -12.45
CA THR A 37 -2.18 0.39 -13.58
C THR A 37 -2.87 -0.96 -13.68
N ALA A 38 -3.09 -1.65 -12.56
CA ALA A 38 -3.76 -2.94 -12.55
C ALA A 38 -5.19 -2.90 -13.13
N ILE A 39 -5.96 -1.84 -12.82
CA ILE A 39 -7.31 -1.62 -13.37
C ILE A 39 -7.26 -1.15 -14.83
N LEU A 40 -6.23 -0.38 -15.19
CA LEU A 40 -6.13 0.22 -16.52
C LEU A 40 -6.02 -0.84 -17.62
N ALA A 41 -5.37 -1.98 -17.35
CA ALA A 41 -5.25 -3.08 -18.31
C ALA A 41 -6.61 -3.59 -18.85
N PRO A 42 -7.53 -4.13 -18.03
CA PRO A 42 -8.81 -4.62 -18.53
C PRO A 42 -9.72 -3.51 -19.07
N VAL A 43 -9.61 -2.27 -18.56
CA VAL A 43 -10.36 -1.13 -19.10
C VAL A 43 -9.94 -0.84 -20.54
N LEU A 44 -8.64 -0.71 -20.80
CA LEU A 44 -8.11 -0.48 -22.14
C LEU A 44 -8.42 -1.65 -23.08
N GLU A 45 -8.37 -2.89 -22.58
CA GLU A 45 -8.73 -4.07 -23.35
C GLU A 45 -10.21 -4.07 -23.76
N SER A 46 -11.10 -3.65 -22.84
CA SER A 46 -12.52 -3.46 -23.14
C SER A 46 -12.80 -2.37 -24.18
N LEU A 47 -11.87 -1.43 -24.37
CA LEU A 47 -11.92 -0.40 -25.41
C LEU A 47 -11.30 -0.87 -26.75
N GLY A 48 -10.87 -2.13 -26.83
CA GLY A 48 -10.29 -2.73 -28.04
C GLY A 48 -8.79 -2.46 -28.22
N TRP A 49 -8.11 -1.86 -27.24
CA TRP A 49 -6.67 -1.66 -27.29
C TRP A 49 -5.94 -2.98 -27.08
N LYS A 50 -4.82 -3.19 -27.78
CA LYS A 50 -4.10 -4.48 -27.75
C LYS A 50 -2.69 -4.37 -27.18
N LEU A 51 -1.93 -3.34 -27.56
CA LEU A 51 -0.53 -3.23 -27.15
C LEU A 51 -0.40 -2.78 -25.69
N LEU A 52 -1.08 -1.69 -25.31
CA LEU A 52 -0.92 -1.11 -23.98
C LEU A 52 -1.38 -2.04 -22.83
N PRO A 53 -2.54 -2.72 -22.90
CA PRO A 53 -2.91 -3.73 -21.89
C PRO A 53 -1.85 -4.82 -21.72
N ARG A 54 -1.30 -5.35 -22.81
CA ARG A 54 -0.25 -6.39 -22.76
C ARG A 54 1.02 -5.90 -22.06
N LEU A 55 1.41 -4.65 -22.28
CA LEU A 55 2.55 -4.06 -21.58
C LEU A 55 2.27 -3.92 -20.09
N ILE A 56 1.05 -3.54 -19.71
CA ILE A 56 0.63 -3.44 -18.31
C ILE A 56 0.62 -4.83 -17.65
N TYR A 57 -0.03 -5.83 -18.27
CA TYR A 57 0.01 -7.22 -17.76
C TYR A 57 1.46 -7.72 -17.66
N GLY A 58 2.31 -7.41 -18.65
CA GLY A 58 3.73 -7.75 -18.62
C GLY A 58 4.47 -7.12 -17.43
N PHE A 59 4.25 -5.82 -17.18
CA PHE A 59 4.82 -5.12 -16.02
C PHE A 59 4.33 -5.71 -14.69
N ASP A 60 3.01 -5.89 -14.53
CA ASP A 60 2.41 -6.39 -13.30
C ASP A 60 2.74 -7.88 -13.05
N SER A 61 3.13 -8.64 -14.08
CA SER A 61 3.55 -10.04 -13.93
C SER A 61 4.83 -10.21 -13.11
N ALA A 62 5.68 -9.18 -13.05
CA ALA A 62 6.86 -9.16 -12.19
C ALA A 62 6.50 -9.03 -10.70
N LEU A 63 5.30 -8.53 -10.39
CA LEU A 63 4.80 -8.29 -9.03
C LEU A 63 3.71 -9.29 -8.61
N CYS A 64 3.03 -9.91 -9.57
CA CYS A 64 1.90 -10.80 -9.34
C CYS A 64 1.89 -11.99 -10.30
N HIS A 65 1.46 -13.15 -9.81
CA HIS A 65 1.35 -14.36 -10.63
C HIS A 65 0.17 -14.36 -11.61
N GLN A 66 -0.76 -13.40 -11.50
CA GLN A 66 -1.89 -13.22 -12.42
C GLN A 66 -2.76 -14.47 -12.68
N ILE A 67 -2.90 -15.34 -11.68
CA ILE A 67 -3.73 -16.55 -11.80
C ILE A 67 -5.18 -16.13 -12.08
N PRO A 68 -5.78 -16.48 -13.25
CA PRO A 68 -7.06 -15.91 -13.69
C PRO A 68 -8.20 -16.08 -12.68
N GLY A 69 -8.31 -17.27 -12.06
CA GLY A 69 -9.33 -17.56 -11.04
C GLY A 69 -9.22 -16.71 -9.77
N ARG A 70 -8.07 -16.06 -9.54
CA ARG A 70 -7.80 -15.20 -8.37
C ARG A 70 -7.92 -13.71 -8.69
N CYS A 71 -8.20 -13.34 -9.94
CA CYS A 71 -8.33 -11.95 -10.38
C CYS A 71 -9.79 -11.47 -10.32
N LEU A 72 -9.96 -10.20 -9.99
CA LEU A 72 -11.22 -9.50 -10.25
C LEU A 72 -11.37 -9.30 -11.77
N HIS A 73 -12.59 -9.09 -12.26
CA HIS A 73 -12.85 -8.93 -13.69
C HIS A 73 -13.59 -7.62 -13.96
N ILE A 74 -13.22 -6.93 -15.03
CA ILE A 74 -13.88 -5.73 -15.55
C ILE A 74 -14.21 -6.00 -17.02
N SER A 75 -15.49 -5.92 -17.38
CA SER A 75 -15.97 -6.17 -18.75
C SER A 75 -15.52 -7.53 -19.33
N GLY A 76 -15.38 -8.55 -18.48
CA GLY A 76 -14.92 -9.89 -18.87
C GLY A 76 -13.41 -10.08 -18.90
N TYR A 77 -12.62 -9.02 -18.70
CA TYR A 77 -11.14 -9.08 -18.67
C TYR A 77 -10.62 -9.07 -17.23
N PRO A 78 -9.61 -9.87 -16.88
CA PRO A 78 -9.05 -9.88 -15.54
C PRO A 78 -8.29 -8.59 -15.23
N VAL A 79 -8.40 -8.09 -14.00
CA VAL A 79 -7.46 -7.09 -13.47
C VAL A 79 -6.03 -7.65 -13.55
N ALA A 80 -5.05 -6.81 -13.88
CA ALA A 80 -3.68 -7.25 -14.13
C ALA A 80 -2.92 -7.73 -12.88
N VAL A 81 -3.56 -7.75 -11.71
CA VAL A 81 -3.08 -8.45 -10.52
C VAL A 81 -4.24 -9.17 -9.84
N CYS A 82 -3.92 -10.17 -9.01
CA CYS A 82 -4.93 -10.89 -8.25
C CYS A 82 -5.63 -9.98 -7.22
N ALA A 83 -6.84 -10.38 -6.79
CA ALA A 83 -7.65 -9.62 -5.84
C ALA A 83 -6.89 -9.27 -4.55
N ARG A 84 -5.97 -10.14 -4.10
CA ARG A 84 -5.11 -9.89 -2.93
C ARG A 84 -4.11 -8.76 -3.17
N CYS A 85 -3.36 -8.80 -4.26
CA CYS A 85 -2.37 -7.78 -4.60
C CYS A 85 -3.06 -6.42 -4.77
N PHE A 86 -4.19 -6.41 -5.49
CA PHE A 86 -5.01 -5.21 -5.65
C PHE A 86 -5.47 -4.65 -4.30
N GLY A 87 -6.02 -5.50 -3.43
CA GLY A 87 -6.38 -5.13 -2.06
C GLY A 87 -5.20 -4.58 -1.28
N GLY A 88 -4.04 -5.23 -1.35
CA GLY A 88 -2.80 -4.81 -0.69
C GLY A 88 -2.35 -3.41 -1.10
N TYR A 89 -2.38 -3.11 -2.40
CA TYR A 89 -2.04 -1.77 -2.92
C TYR A 89 -2.99 -0.70 -2.37
N VAL A 90 -4.30 -0.95 -2.45
CA VAL A 90 -5.32 -0.02 -1.94
C VAL A 90 -5.20 0.16 -0.42
N GLY A 91 -5.03 -0.94 0.32
CA GLY A 91 -4.88 -0.92 1.78
C GLY A 91 -3.64 -0.18 2.24
N PHE A 92 -2.50 -0.40 1.59
CA PHE A 92 -1.25 0.28 1.91
C PHE A 92 -1.30 1.78 1.58
N ALA A 93 -1.91 2.14 0.45
CA ALA A 93 -2.17 3.53 0.10
C ALA A 93 -3.06 4.21 1.16
N ALA A 94 -4.17 3.57 1.54
CA ALA A 94 -5.08 4.08 2.56
C ALA A 94 -4.38 4.28 3.92
N ALA A 95 -3.56 3.32 4.34
CA ALA A 95 -2.73 3.46 5.54
C ALA A 95 -1.78 4.65 5.44
N SER A 96 -1.03 4.76 4.33
CA SER A 96 -0.06 5.83 4.12
C SER A 96 -0.70 7.23 4.14
N LEU A 97 -1.89 7.37 3.53
CA LEU A 97 -2.67 8.62 3.56
C LEU A 97 -3.21 8.92 4.95
N LEU A 98 -3.80 7.92 5.62
CA LEU A 98 -4.34 8.07 6.98
C LEU A 98 -3.25 8.52 7.96
N PHE A 99 -2.07 7.89 7.88
CA PHE A 99 -0.90 8.18 8.70
C PHE A 99 -0.21 9.50 8.35
N THR A 100 -0.45 10.04 7.14
CA THR A 100 -0.04 11.40 6.80
C THR A 100 -1.00 12.43 7.41
N ALA A 101 -2.30 12.14 7.39
CA ALA A 101 -3.34 13.02 7.92
C ALA A 101 -3.40 13.02 9.46
N ARG A 102 -3.07 11.89 10.10
CA ARG A 102 -3.11 11.72 11.56
C ARG A 102 -1.76 11.30 12.10
N ARG A 103 -1.17 12.14 12.94
CA ARG A 103 0.16 11.92 13.52
C ARG A 103 0.15 10.99 14.73
N GLU A 104 -0.99 10.84 15.38
CA GLU A 104 -1.11 10.07 16.61
C GLU A 104 -2.30 9.11 16.56
N PHE A 105 -2.03 7.90 17.02
CA PHE A 105 -3.03 6.85 17.22
C PHE A 105 -2.87 6.32 18.63
N ILE A 106 -4.01 6.14 19.31
CA ILE A 106 -4.05 5.46 20.60
C ILE A 106 -3.58 4.00 20.46
N PRO A 107 -3.01 3.39 21.50
CA PRO A 107 -2.46 2.03 21.43
C PRO A 107 -3.46 0.99 20.93
N ALA A 108 -4.73 1.10 21.32
CA ALA A 108 -5.79 0.20 20.88
C ALA A 108 -5.97 0.20 19.35
N THR A 109 -5.95 1.38 18.72
CA THR A 109 -6.06 1.48 17.25
C THR A 109 -4.87 0.84 16.55
N ARG A 110 -3.66 1.00 17.10
CA ARG A 110 -2.45 0.34 16.56
C ARG A 110 -2.56 -1.18 16.65
N LEU A 111 -3.05 -1.68 17.78
CA LEU A 111 -3.29 -3.11 17.96
C LEU A 111 -4.29 -3.65 16.94
N ILE A 112 -5.42 -2.97 16.75
CA ILE A 112 -6.45 -3.36 15.77
C ILE A 112 -5.87 -3.45 14.36
N PHE A 113 -5.09 -2.44 13.94
CA PHE A 113 -4.47 -2.43 12.61
C PHE A 113 -3.40 -3.52 12.45
N GLY A 114 -2.59 -3.74 13.48
CA GLY A 114 -1.61 -4.84 13.50
C GLY A 114 -2.29 -6.20 13.42
N LEU A 115 -3.36 -6.42 14.17
CA LEU A 115 -4.14 -7.67 14.13
C LEU A 115 -4.80 -7.88 12.77
N ALA A 116 -5.39 -6.83 12.17
CA ALA A 116 -5.93 -6.90 10.82
C ALA A 116 -4.85 -7.30 9.79
N GLY A 117 -3.66 -6.71 9.89
CA GLY A 117 -2.51 -7.09 9.08
C GLY A 117 -2.11 -8.55 9.26
N LEU A 118 -2.06 -9.03 10.51
CA LEU A 118 -1.73 -10.41 10.85
C LEU A 118 -2.76 -11.40 10.32
N LEU A 119 -4.05 -11.08 10.40
CA LEU A 119 -5.12 -11.90 9.83
C LEU A 119 -5.02 -11.97 8.30
N GLY A 120 -4.72 -10.84 7.65
CA GLY A 120 -4.45 -10.81 6.21
C GLY A 120 -3.23 -11.66 5.82
N LEU A 121 -2.16 -11.62 6.63
CA LEU A 121 -0.99 -12.46 6.45
C LEU A 121 -1.30 -13.95 6.64
N ALA A 122 -2.10 -14.29 7.66
CA ALA A 122 -2.52 -15.65 7.92
C ALA A 122 -3.33 -16.23 6.75
N ASP A 123 -4.30 -15.47 6.20
CA ASP A 123 -5.00 -15.85 4.97
C ASP A 123 -4.03 -16.09 3.81
N ALA A 124 -3.06 -15.19 3.63
CA ALA A 124 -2.06 -15.31 2.57
C ALA A 124 -1.22 -16.58 2.72
N ALA A 125 -0.76 -16.87 3.93
CA ALA A 125 0.04 -18.05 4.25
C ALA A 125 -0.76 -19.35 4.08
N LEU A 126 -2.00 -19.41 4.58
CA LEU A 126 -2.85 -20.60 4.45
C LEU A 126 -3.16 -20.93 2.99
N GLN A 127 -3.43 -19.92 2.16
CA GLN A 127 -3.60 -20.14 0.73
C GLN A 127 -2.30 -20.47 0.00
N PHE A 128 -1.17 -19.90 0.41
CA PHE A 128 0.13 -20.29 -0.15
C PHE A 128 0.44 -21.75 0.17
N ALA A 129 0.15 -22.20 1.40
CA ALA A 129 0.24 -23.59 1.82
C ALA A 129 -0.87 -24.50 1.25
N GLN A 130 -1.75 -23.96 0.38
CA GLN A 130 -2.85 -24.70 -0.28
C GLN A 130 -3.80 -25.39 0.72
N VAL A 131 -3.94 -24.85 1.94
CA VAL A 131 -4.82 -25.40 2.97
C VAL A 131 -6.30 -25.21 2.62
N TYR A 132 -6.62 -24.10 1.97
CA TYR A 132 -7.96 -23.82 1.43
C TYR A 132 -7.88 -22.79 0.29
N ASP A 133 -8.97 -22.66 -0.49
CA ASP A 133 -9.11 -21.63 -1.52
C ASP A 133 -10.19 -20.62 -1.11
N SER A 134 -9.81 -19.36 -0.91
CA SER A 134 -10.76 -18.30 -0.55
C SER A 134 -11.50 -17.77 -1.78
N GLY A 135 -12.71 -17.25 -1.66
CA GLY A 135 -13.29 -16.44 -2.74
C GLY A 135 -12.54 -15.12 -2.97
N ASN A 136 -12.66 -14.52 -4.17
CA ASN A 136 -11.96 -13.26 -4.50
C ASN A 136 -12.32 -12.09 -3.58
N LEU A 137 -13.53 -12.05 -3.02
CA LEU A 137 -13.92 -11.05 -2.03
C LEU A 137 -13.10 -11.17 -0.73
N LEU A 138 -12.92 -12.40 -0.23
CA LEU A 138 -12.10 -12.63 0.95
C LEU A 138 -10.62 -12.31 0.66
N ARG A 139 -10.10 -12.69 -0.52
CA ARG A 139 -8.74 -12.29 -0.96
C ARG A 139 -8.54 -10.79 -0.98
N LEU A 140 -9.54 -10.06 -1.48
CA LEU A 140 -9.50 -8.61 -1.55
C LEU A 140 -9.47 -8.00 -0.15
N ALA A 141 -10.36 -8.45 0.73
CA ALA A 141 -10.45 -7.95 2.10
C ALA A 141 -9.20 -8.29 2.92
N SER A 142 -8.72 -9.53 2.84
CA SER A 142 -7.50 -9.98 3.55
C SER A 142 -6.26 -9.29 2.99
N GLY A 143 -6.16 -9.10 1.68
CA GLY A 143 -5.11 -8.34 1.02
C GLY A 143 -5.12 -6.87 1.47
N ALA A 144 -6.28 -6.22 1.51
CA ALA A 144 -6.42 -4.86 2.00
C ALA A 144 -6.04 -4.73 3.48
N ALA A 145 -6.46 -5.67 4.32
CA ALA A 145 -6.08 -5.72 5.73
C ALA A 145 -4.57 -5.88 5.89
N LEU A 146 -3.93 -6.75 5.10
CA LEU A 146 -2.48 -6.94 5.06
C LEU A 146 -1.74 -5.66 4.62
N GLY A 147 -2.17 -5.05 3.51
CA GLY A 147 -1.58 -3.80 3.02
C GLY A 147 -1.71 -2.67 4.02
N PHE A 148 -2.90 -2.52 4.62
CA PHE A 148 -3.16 -1.50 5.62
C PHE A 148 -2.34 -1.72 6.89
N GLY A 149 -2.36 -2.95 7.42
CA GLY A 149 -1.62 -3.33 8.63
C GLY A 149 -0.10 -3.22 8.44
N SER A 150 0.43 -3.54 7.26
CA SER A 150 1.87 -3.38 6.94
C SER A 150 2.28 -1.92 6.75
N GLY A 151 1.36 -1.00 6.43
CA GLY A 151 1.61 0.44 6.47
C GLY A 151 1.91 0.97 7.87
N MET A 152 1.43 0.31 8.93
CA MET A 152 1.63 0.75 10.31
C MET A 152 3.10 0.71 10.78
N PRO A 153 3.85 -0.41 10.67
CA PRO A 153 5.27 -0.41 11.05
C PRO A 153 6.09 0.59 10.23
N VAL A 154 5.77 0.76 8.93
CA VAL A 154 6.39 1.80 8.08
C VAL A 154 6.13 3.19 8.64
N PHE A 155 4.89 3.49 9.03
CA PHE A 155 4.56 4.77 9.66
C PHE A 155 5.26 4.98 10.99
N LEU A 156 5.31 3.96 11.86
CA LEU A 156 5.98 4.05 13.15
C LEU A 156 7.48 4.33 12.96
N PHE A 157 8.10 3.67 11.99
CA PHE A 157 9.49 3.90 11.62
C PHE A 157 9.72 5.33 11.13
N ILE A 158 8.92 5.83 10.19
CA ILE A 158 9.01 7.22 9.70
C ILE A 158 8.78 8.22 10.84
N SER A 159 7.87 7.93 11.75
CA SER A 159 7.57 8.78 12.91
C SER A 159 8.70 8.77 13.95
N ALA A 160 9.43 7.67 14.08
CA ALA A 160 10.62 7.62 14.92
C ALA A 160 11.74 8.51 14.35
N ILE A 161 11.94 8.49 13.02
CA ILE A 161 12.87 9.40 12.33
C ILE A 161 12.42 10.85 12.53
N GLU A 162 11.14 11.15 12.34
CA GLU A 162 10.58 12.50 12.54
C GLU A 162 10.84 13.02 13.97
N LYS A 163 10.75 12.14 14.99
CA LYS A 163 11.03 12.49 16.39
C LYS A 163 12.51 12.75 16.65
N SER A 164 13.42 12.00 16.05
CA SER A 164 14.87 12.25 16.20
C SER A 164 15.32 13.60 15.64
N HIS A 165 14.54 14.22 14.75
CA HIS A 165 14.79 15.57 14.25
C HIS A 165 14.25 16.69 15.16
N ASN A 166 13.53 16.35 16.24
CA ASN A 166 12.97 17.32 17.19
C ASN A 166 13.64 17.29 18.58
N SER A 167 14.55 16.33 18.82
CA SER A 167 15.38 16.21 20.04
C SER A 167 16.74 16.84 19.83
#